data_AF-A0A7D8BCP1-F1
#
_entry.id   AF-A0A7D8BCP1-F1
#
_cell.length_a   1.000
_cell.length_b   1.000
_cell.length_c   1.000
_cell.angle_alpha   90.00
_cell.angle_beta   90.00
_cell.angle_gamma   90.00
#
_symmetry.space_group_name_H-M   'P 1'
#
loop_
_entity.id
_entity.type
_entity.pdbx_description
1 polymer ?
#
loop_
_entity_poly.entity_id
_entity_poly.type
_entity_poly.pdbx_seq_one_letter_code
_entity_poly.pdbx_strand_id
1 'polypeptide(L)'
;MRQNRVWAVLPIFALSVTITPLRAAAQDIAGKWVAEITGPTLLEPAYARVSLERSGDAITGSWGADALKGTVNGSTVTLAVTDANGHDAGSLTGKLSRDTGEGAGTLAGLGRRGGGASGRAPVPQPVTWKLSREVTPPAKPREVNYDPTTFQAYYYAGNKPGIHIFPGDIVHTWAPDSGGTDKNLKRVALGGDANIGPIYVEGALPGDTLVVHLIKIAPNRPTARQGSRIQQYAITPAYSLAAKYDARFDGEWQVQNADGYATLTNPTPALKNLKLKMNPMLGCISVAPPGFEAFGGTHLGPYGGNLDYNGVVSGTTMFFPVFHPGALFGFGDGHAAMGDGEVTQTGLETSMAVDFSVEIIKGYQSQGVREEDNDYIISFGVAGSLQEALKTSTAQLATWIKRDYGLSDSEVALFLGAEMKYEVTELVDPEFDVVSKVPKSALAMLKPVASK
;
A
#
# COMPACT_ATOMS: atom_id res chain seq x y z
N MET A 1 -102.25 -2.08 -15.97
CA MET A 1 -101.02 -1.59 -15.30
C MET A 1 -99.92 -2.62 -15.51
N ARG A 2 -98.74 -2.13 -15.86
CA ARG A 2 -97.58 -2.89 -16.36
C ARG A 2 -97.10 -3.96 -15.37
N GLN A 3 -96.97 -5.19 -15.86
CA GLN A 3 -95.96 -6.14 -15.41
C GLN A 3 -94.81 -6.11 -16.41
N ASN A 4 -93.58 -6.25 -15.93
CA ASN A 4 -92.65 -7.25 -16.47
C ASN A 4 -91.37 -7.25 -15.63
N ARG A 5 -91.13 -8.38 -14.96
CA ARG A 5 -89.81 -8.85 -14.55
C ARG A 5 -89.17 -9.54 -15.75
N VAL A 6 -87.89 -9.30 -16.00
CA VAL A 6 -87.09 -10.13 -16.92
C VAL A 6 -85.83 -10.56 -16.20
N TRP A 7 -85.59 -11.87 -16.24
CA TRP A 7 -84.43 -12.59 -15.73
C TRP A 7 -83.30 -12.63 -16.76
N ALA A 8 -82.09 -12.72 -16.25
CA ALA A 8 -80.83 -12.76 -16.97
C ALA A 8 -80.58 -14.06 -17.75
N VAL A 9 -79.75 -13.95 -18.80
CA VAL A 9 -78.96 -15.05 -19.38
C VAL A 9 -77.53 -14.55 -19.56
N LEU A 10 -76.56 -15.23 -18.95
CA LEU A 10 -75.12 -15.03 -19.11
C LEU A 10 -74.59 -15.79 -20.33
N PRO A 11 -73.62 -15.25 -21.09
CA PRO A 11 -72.74 -16.04 -21.93
C PRO A 11 -71.37 -16.25 -21.26
N ILE A 12 -70.88 -17.48 -21.36
CA ILE A 12 -69.54 -17.92 -20.96
C ILE A 12 -68.56 -17.58 -22.07
N PHE A 13 -67.53 -16.77 -21.79
CA PHE A 13 -66.38 -16.58 -22.67
C PHE A 13 -65.19 -17.38 -22.14
N ALA A 14 -64.69 -18.31 -22.96
CA ALA A 14 -63.47 -19.06 -22.68
C ALA A 14 -62.24 -18.16 -22.90
N LEU A 15 -61.46 -17.95 -21.85
CA LEU A 15 -60.22 -17.18 -21.87
C LEU A 15 -59.05 -18.11 -22.22
N SER A 16 -58.50 -17.99 -23.43
CA SER A 16 -57.26 -18.67 -23.81
C SER A 16 -56.08 -17.96 -23.17
N VAL A 17 -55.50 -18.56 -22.13
CA VAL A 17 -54.26 -18.10 -21.49
C VAL A 17 -53.07 -18.58 -22.32
N THR A 18 -52.50 -17.69 -23.14
CA THR A 18 -51.15 -17.89 -23.70
C THR A 18 -50.14 -17.74 -22.57
N ILE A 19 -49.58 -18.87 -22.11
CA ILE A 19 -48.41 -18.89 -21.22
C ILE A 19 -47.20 -18.53 -22.07
N THR A 20 -46.83 -17.25 -22.07
CA THR A 20 -45.50 -16.82 -22.52
C THR A 20 -44.50 -17.38 -21.50
N PRO A 21 -43.50 -18.19 -21.88
CA PRO A 21 -42.47 -18.58 -20.94
C PRO A 21 -41.78 -17.29 -20.50
N LEU A 22 -41.83 -16.97 -19.20
CA LEU A 22 -40.87 -16.04 -18.63
C LEU A 22 -39.49 -16.63 -18.92
N ARG A 23 -38.79 -16.10 -19.93
CA ARG A 23 -37.33 -16.18 -19.94
C ARG A 23 -36.92 -15.58 -18.61
N ALA A 24 -36.44 -16.41 -17.69
CA ALA A 24 -35.71 -15.95 -16.53
C ALA A 24 -34.71 -14.92 -17.05
N ALA A 25 -34.79 -13.68 -16.56
CA ALA A 25 -33.82 -12.66 -16.93
C ALA A 25 -32.43 -13.28 -16.76
N ALA A 26 -31.68 -13.38 -17.85
CA ALA A 26 -30.37 -14.01 -17.82
C ALA A 26 -29.56 -13.31 -16.73
N GLN A 27 -29.02 -14.08 -15.79
CA GLN A 27 -28.23 -13.54 -14.69
C GLN A 27 -27.10 -12.71 -15.29
N ASP A 28 -27.11 -11.40 -15.01
CA ASP A 28 -26.11 -10.49 -15.55
C ASP A 28 -24.80 -10.71 -14.81
N ILE A 29 -23.94 -11.52 -15.45
CA ILE A 29 -22.62 -11.89 -14.96
C ILE A 29 -21.51 -11.08 -15.63
N ALA A 30 -21.85 -10.25 -16.63
CA ALA A 30 -20.88 -9.44 -17.33
C ALA A 30 -20.37 -8.30 -16.42
N GLY A 31 -19.16 -7.83 -16.67
CA GLY A 31 -18.53 -6.72 -15.93
C GLY A 31 -17.24 -7.12 -15.23
N LYS A 32 -16.86 -6.30 -14.25
CA LYS A 32 -15.59 -6.42 -13.51
C LYS A 32 -15.78 -7.12 -12.18
N TRP A 33 -14.80 -7.95 -11.84
CA TRP A 33 -14.79 -8.83 -10.70
C TRP A 33 -13.40 -8.87 -10.08
N VAL A 34 -13.34 -9.28 -8.82
CA VAL A 34 -12.13 -9.64 -8.10
C VAL A 34 -12.21 -11.11 -7.77
N ALA A 35 -11.19 -11.87 -8.16
CA ALA A 35 -11.01 -13.25 -7.79
C ALA A 35 -10.15 -13.35 -6.53
N GLU A 36 -10.59 -14.15 -5.57
CA GLU A 36 -9.78 -14.72 -4.50
C GLU A 36 -9.56 -16.20 -4.83
N ILE A 37 -8.31 -16.64 -4.85
CA ILE A 37 -7.90 -17.96 -5.30
C ILE A 37 -7.12 -18.63 -4.19
N THR A 38 -7.52 -19.85 -3.82
CA THR A 38 -6.80 -20.67 -2.85
C THR A 38 -6.51 -22.04 -3.43
N GLY A 39 -5.50 -22.72 -2.90
CA GLY A 39 -5.11 -24.04 -3.38
C GLY A 39 -4.00 -24.64 -2.54
N PRO A 40 -3.72 -25.94 -2.70
CA PRO A 40 -2.74 -26.66 -1.90
C PRO A 40 -1.29 -26.16 -2.09
N THR A 41 -1.01 -25.46 -3.19
CA THR A 41 0.31 -24.91 -3.50
C THR A 41 0.45 -23.42 -3.17
N LEU A 42 -0.60 -22.80 -2.63
CA LEU A 42 -0.62 -21.38 -2.29
C LEU A 42 -0.46 -21.20 -0.79
N LEU A 43 0.60 -20.50 -0.37
CA LEU A 43 0.79 -20.08 1.02
C LEU A 43 -0.27 -19.06 1.44
N GLU A 44 -0.56 -18.11 0.55
CA GLU A 44 -1.53 -17.03 0.74
C GLU A 44 -2.56 -17.09 -0.40
N PRO A 45 -3.81 -16.64 -0.17
CA PRO A 45 -4.75 -16.45 -1.25
C PRO A 45 -4.14 -15.55 -2.34
N ALA A 46 -4.21 -16.00 -3.59
CA ALA A 46 -3.85 -15.18 -4.74
C ALA A 46 -5.07 -14.38 -5.19
N TYR A 47 -4.84 -13.19 -5.75
CA TYR A 47 -5.92 -12.32 -6.21
C TYR A 47 -5.71 -11.92 -7.67
N ALA A 48 -6.81 -11.79 -8.40
CA ALA A 48 -6.79 -11.37 -9.78
C ALA A 48 -7.98 -10.48 -10.12
N ARG A 49 -7.79 -9.50 -10.99
CA ARG A 49 -8.90 -8.79 -11.62
C ARG A 49 -9.46 -9.65 -12.72
N VAL A 50 -10.78 -9.81 -12.73
CA VAL A 50 -11.48 -10.63 -13.71
C VAL A 50 -12.46 -9.75 -14.48
N SER A 51 -12.42 -9.83 -15.80
CA SER A 51 -13.42 -9.21 -16.67
C SER A 51 -14.21 -10.32 -17.35
N LEU A 52 -15.53 -10.20 -17.34
CA LEU A 52 -16.42 -11.14 -18.02
C LEU A 52 -17.30 -10.38 -19.00
N GLU A 53 -17.39 -10.91 -20.22
CA GLU A 53 -18.34 -10.52 -21.24
C GLU A 53 -19.22 -11.73 -21.56
N ARG A 54 -20.50 -11.48 -21.87
CA ARG A 54 -21.46 -12.53 -22.15
C ARG A 54 -22.19 -12.26 -23.47
N SER A 55 -22.24 -13.27 -24.33
CA SER A 55 -23.04 -13.27 -25.56
C SER A 55 -23.83 -14.57 -25.65
N GLY A 56 -25.13 -14.51 -25.31
CA GLY A 56 -25.96 -15.71 -25.14
C GLY A 56 -25.42 -16.59 -24.00
N ASP A 57 -25.04 -17.82 -24.35
CA ASP A 57 -24.42 -18.77 -23.41
C ASP A 57 -22.89 -18.72 -23.43
N ALA A 58 -22.28 -17.97 -24.35
CA ALA A 58 -20.83 -17.81 -24.41
C ALA A 58 -20.34 -16.76 -23.40
N ILE A 59 -19.19 -17.06 -22.78
CA ILE A 59 -18.43 -16.15 -21.91
C ILE A 59 -17.05 -15.92 -22.53
N THR A 60 -16.60 -14.67 -22.52
CA THR A 60 -15.23 -14.26 -22.84
C THR A 60 -14.71 -13.30 -21.78
N GLY A 61 -13.41 -13.02 -21.76
CA GLY A 61 -12.84 -11.96 -20.93
C GLY A 61 -11.42 -12.26 -20.47
N SER A 62 -11.09 -11.86 -19.25
CA SER A 62 -9.74 -12.03 -18.70
C SER A 62 -9.75 -12.47 -17.24
N TRP A 63 -8.71 -13.21 -16.86
CA TRP A 63 -8.37 -13.56 -15.49
C TRP A 63 -6.94 -13.09 -15.19
N GLY A 64 -6.80 -11.92 -14.60
CA GLY A 64 -5.52 -11.24 -14.54
C GLY A 64 -5.01 -10.92 -15.95
N ALA A 65 -3.81 -11.42 -16.28
CA ALA A 65 -3.21 -11.30 -17.61
C ALA A 65 -3.66 -12.39 -18.60
N ASP A 66 -4.35 -13.44 -18.12
CA ASP A 66 -4.74 -14.58 -18.93
C ASP A 66 -6.10 -14.35 -19.59
N ALA A 67 -6.29 -14.92 -20.78
CA ALA A 67 -7.55 -14.87 -21.51
C ALA A 67 -8.54 -15.93 -21.00
N LEU A 68 -9.82 -15.57 -20.95
CA LEU A 68 -10.93 -16.47 -20.60
C LEU A 68 -11.84 -16.71 -21.79
N LYS A 69 -12.24 -17.98 -21.96
CA LYS A 69 -13.32 -18.37 -22.87
C LYS A 69 -14.12 -19.52 -22.27
N GLY A 70 -15.45 -19.45 -22.35
CA GLY A 70 -16.27 -20.49 -21.73
C GLY A 70 -17.74 -20.38 -22.05
N THR A 71 -18.53 -21.08 -21.25
CA THR A 71 -19.99 -21.11 -21.38
C THR A 71 -20.69 -21.00 -20.03
N VAL A 72 -21.91 -20.47 -20.03
CA VAL A 72 -22.83 -20.47 -18.90
C VAL A 72 -24.10 -21.24 -19.24
N ASN A 73 -24.53 -22.12 -18.34
CA ASN A 73 -25.81 -22.80 -18.40
C ASN A 73 -26.52 -22.65 -17.04
N GLY A 74 -27.60 -21.87 -17.00
CA GLY A 74 -28.20 -21.42 -15.75
C GLY A 74 -27.22 -20.55 -14.96
N SER A 75 -26.87 -20.97 -13.74
CA SER A 75 -25.82 -20.35 -12.92
C SER A 75 -24.45 -21.01 -13.08
N THR A 76 -24.38 -22.15 -13.76
CA THR A 76 -23.14 -22.95 -13.84
C THR A 76 -22.26 -22.41 -14.97
N VAL A 77 -20.98 -22.20 -14.67
CA VAL A 77 -19.97 -21.77 -15.64
C VAL A 77 -18.88 -22.81 -15.81
N THR A 78 -18.39 -22.90 -17.04
CA THR A 78 -17.19 -23.65 -17.42
C THR A 78 -16.31 -22.71 -18.25
N LEU A 79 -15.10 -22.45 -17.79
CA LEU A 79 -14.16 -21.49 -18.36
C LEU A 79 -12.84 -22.21 -18.67
N ALA A 80 -12.31 -22.03 -19.87
CA ALA A 80 -10.93 -22.33 -20.22
C ALA A 80 -10.09 -21.06 -20.07
N VAL A 81 -8.87 -21.23 -19.58
CA VAL A 81 -7.91 -20.15 -19.31
C VAL A 81 -6.71 -20.35 -20.22
N THR A 82 -6.25 -19.28 -20.85
CA THR A 82 -5.12 -19.32 -21.80
C THR A 82 -4.13 -18.22 -21.45
N ASP A 83 -2.85 -18.56 -21.33
CA ASP A 83 -1.82 -17.59 -20.98
C ASP A 83 -1.57 -16.56 -22.11
N ALA A 84 -0.79 -15.52 -21.81
CA ALA A 84 -0.44 -14.47 -22.77
C ALA A 84 0.28 -14.98 -24.05
N ASN A 85 0.81 -16.21 -24.04
CA ASN A 85 1.46 -16.85 -25.19
C ASN A 85 0.54 -17.82 -25.95
N GLY A 86 -0.72 -17.96 -25.52
CA GLY A 86 -1.68 -18.87 -26.15
C GLY A 86 -1.64 -20.31 -25.63
N HIS A 87 -0.90 -20.60 -24.55
CA HIS A 87 -0.86 -21.94 -23.96
C HIS A 87 -2.03 -22.18 -23.00
N ASP A 88 -2.45 -23.44 -22.87
CA ASP A 88 -3.42 -23.86 -21.86
C ASP A 88 -2.90 -23.51 -20.45
N ALA A 89 -3.63 -22.65 -19.76
CA ALA A 89 -3.33 -22.18 -18.41
C ALA A 89 -4.31 -22.76 -17.38
N GLY A 90 -5.21 -23.65 -17.78
CA GLY A 90 -6.12 -24.36 -16.90
C GLY A 90 -7.60 -24.18 -17.24
N SER A 91 -8.45 -24.70 -16.37
CA SER A 91 -9.90 -24.67 -16.55
C SER A 91 -10.61 -24.48 -15.22
N LEU A 92 -11.68 -23.69 -15.21
CA LEU A 92 -12.45 -23.35 -14.03
C LEU A 92 -13.90 -23.76 -14.24
N THR A 93 -14.49 -24.40 -13.24
CA THR A 93 -15.93 -24.70 -13.20
C THR A 93 -16.53 -24.22 -11.89
N GLY A 94 -17.75 -23.72 -11.93
CA GLY A 94 -18.36 -23.18 -10.72
C GLY A 94 -19.75 -22.62 -10.95
N LYS A 95 -20.22 -21.84 -9.97
CA LYS A 95 -21.49 -21.13 -10.04
C LYS A 95 -21.23 -19.64 -9.96
N LEU A 96 -21.89 -18.87 -10.83
CA LEU A 96 -21.95 -17.42 -10.76
C LEU A 96 -23.36 -16.97 -10.43
N SER A 97 -23.44 -15.98 -9.55
CA SER A 97 -24.62 -15.17 -9.31
C SER A 97 -24.43 -13.76 -9.90
N ARG A 98 -25.34 -12.83 -9.59
CA ARG A 98 -25.20 -11.44 -10.02
C ARG A 98 -23.97 -10.77 -9.40
N ASP A 99 -23.71 -11.05 -8.12
CA ASP A 99 -22.77 -10.28 -7.29
C ASP A 99 -21.62 -11.13 -6.73
N THR A 100 -21.76 -12.46 -6.77
CA THR A 100 -20.78 -13.41 -6.24
C THR A 100 -20.61 -14.61 -7.16
N GLY A 101 -19.51 -15.33 -7.00
CA GLY A 101 -19.34 -16.64 -7.59
C GLY A 101 -18.36 -17.48 -6.79
N GLU A 102 -18.43 -18.79 -6.99
CA GLU A 102 -17.49 -19.73 -6.40
C GLU A 102 -17.35 -20.97 -7.27
N GLY A 103 -16.19 -21.61 -7.16
CA GLY A 103 -15.94 -22.84 -7.88
C GLY A 103 -14.56 -23.40 -7.62
N ALA A 104 -14.19 -24.34 -8.49
CA ALA A 104 -12.91 -25.02 -8.45
C ALA A 104 -12.38 -25.23 -9.88
N GLY A 105 -11.15 -25.69 -9.98
CA GLY A 105 -10.55 -25.96 -11.27
C GLY A 105 -9.05 -26.10 -11.16
N THR A 106 -8.38 -25.75 -12.25
CA THR A 106 -6.93 -25.65 -12.32
C THR A 106 -6.50 -24.32 -12.88
N LEU A 107 -5.40 -23.78 -12.37
CA LEU A 107 -4.76 -22.57 -12.87
C LEU A 107 -3.24 -22.73 -12.84
N ALA A 108 -2.59 -22.28 -13.90
CA ALA A 108 -1.14 -22.27 -14.03
C ALA A 108 -0.57 -20.92 -13.54
N GLY A 109 0.74 -20.87 -13.24
CA GLY A 109 1.45 -19.60 -13.01
C GLY A 109 1.14 -18.86 -11.70
N LEU A 110 0.25 -19.40 -10.86
CA LEU A 110 -0.12 -18.79 -9.58
C LEU A 110 1.07 -18.66 -8.64
N GLY A 111 1.15 -17.54 -7.93
CA GLY A 111 2.18 -17.29 -6.91
C GLY A 111 3.57 -16.93 -7.45
N ARG A 112 3.77 -16.77 -8.77
CA ARG A 112 5.04 -16.26 -9.31
C ARG A 112 5.21 -14.77 -8.97
N ARG A 113 6.00 -14.46 -7.94
CA ARG A 113 6.59 -13.13 -7.72
C ARG A 113 7.88 -13.03 -8.54
N GLY A 114 7.90 -12.19 -9.57
CA GLY A 114 9.08 -11.95 -10.40
C GLY A 114 9.13 -12.79 -11.69
N GLY A 115 9.22 -12.08 -12.81
CA GLY A 115 9.23 -12.62 -14.18
C GLY A 115 10.52 -13.35 -14.56
N GLY A 116 10.78 -14.49 -13.93
CA GLY A 116 11.67 -15.47 -14.51
C GLY A 116 10.97 -16.13 -15.70
N ALA A 117 11.29 -15.69 -16.91
CA ALA A 117 10.91 -16.35 -18.16
C ALA A 117 11.63 -17.70 -18.27
N SER A 118 11.23 -18.66 -17.46
CA SER A 118 11.48 -20.06 -17.80
C SER A 118 10.63 -20.35 -19.04
N GLY A 119 11.27 -20.70 -20.15
CA GLY A 119 10.59 -21.14 -21.38
C GLY A 119 9.83 -22.47 -21.24
N ARG A 120 9.56 -22.91 -20.01
CA ARG A 120 8.77 -24.10 -19.70
C ARG A 120 7.33 -23.68 -19.43
N ALA A 121 6.39 -24.33 -20.11
CA ALA A 121 4.97 -24.12 -19.89
C ALA A 121 4.64 -24.32 -18.40
N PRO A 122 3.92 -23.39 -17.78
CA PRO A 122 3.52 -23.52 -16.38
C PRO A 122 2.51 -24.67 -16.24
N VAL A 123 2.61 -25.44 -15.15
CA VAL A 123 1.74 -26.61 -14.90
C VAL A 123 0.50 -26.16 -14.12
N PRO A 124 -0.72 -26.34 -14.66
CA PRO A 124 -1.95 -26.02 -13.93
C PRO A 124 -2.04 -26.78 -12.60
N GLN A 125 -2.31 -26.07 -11.51
CA GLN A 125 -2.50 -26.63 -10.17
C GLN A 125 -3.97 -26.57 -9.76
N PRO A 126 -4.49 -27.55 -8.99
CA PRO A 126 -5.84 -27.48 -8.44
C PRO A 126 -6.06 -26.21 -7.62
N VAL A 127 -7.20 -25.57 -7.80
CA VAL A 127 -7.59 -24.37 -7.06
C VAL A 127 -9.07 -24.38 -6.71
N THR A 128 -9.41 -23.62 -5.66
CA THR A 128 -10.75 -23.08 -5.46
C THR A 128 -10.72 -21.57 -5.64
N TRP A 129 -11.81 -21.01 -6.11
CA TRP A 129 -11.91 -19.57 -6.36
C TRP A 129 -13.24 -19.03 -5.87
N LYS A 130 -13.21 -17.76 -5.47
CA LYS A 130 -14.39 -16.93 -5.21
C LYS A 130 -14.31 -15.69 -6.08
N LEU A 131 -15.45 -15.21 -6.55
CA LEU A 131 -15.59 -13.96 -7.28
C LEU A 131 -16.50 -13.02 -6.50
N SER A 132 -16.11 -11.76 -6.41
CA SER A 132 -16.92 -10.65 -5.94
C SER A 132 -16.85 -9.50 -6.94
N ARG A 133 -17.87 -8.64 -6.98
CA ARG A 133 -17.86 -7.46 -7.86
C ARG A 133 -16.76 -6.48 -7.44
N GLU A 134 -16.06 -5.90 -8.42
CA GLU A 134 -15.17 -4.78 -8.14
C GLU A 134 -15.99 -3.61 -7.59
N VAL A 135 -15.57 -3.07 -6.45
CA VAL A 135 -16.29 -1.96 -5.80
C VAL A 135 -16.20 -0.73 -6.69
N THR A 136 -17.33 -0.04 -6.89
CA THR A 136 -17.38 1.18 -7.71
C THR A 136 -17.00 2.39 -6.87
N PRO A 137 -15.97 3.17 -7.24
CA PRO A 137 -15.63 4.40 -6.54
C PRO A 137 -16.76 5.45 -6.61
N PRO A 138 -16.84 6.37 -5.64
CA PRO A 138 -17.73 7.52 -5.75
C PRO A 138 -17.37 8.37 -6.97
N ALA A 139 -18.36 9.09 -7.51
CA ALA A 139 -18.18 9.92 -8.71
C ALA A 139 -17.17 11.08 -8.54
N LYS A 140 -16.87 11.45 -7.30
CA LYS A 140 -15.86 12.46 -6.92
C LYS A 140 -15.11 11.97 -5.68
N PRO A 141 -13.82 12.33 -5.53
CA PRO A 141 -13.10 12.19 -4.28
C PRO A 141 -13.86 12.73 -3.07
N ARG A 142 -13.74 12.03 -1.94
CA ARG A 142 -14.31 12.43 -0.65
C ARG A 142 -13.24 13.10 0.21
N GLU A 143 -13.71 13.98 1.08
CA GLU A 143 -12.94 14.47 2.24
C GLU A 143 -13.31 13.58 3.44
N VAL A 144 -12.34 12.88 4.00
CA VAL A 144 -12.53 11.88 5.06
C VAL A 144 -11.82 12.34 6.33
N ASN A 145 -12.57 12.78 7.33
CA ASN A 145 -12.04 13.02 8.66
C ASN A 145 -11.97 11.68 9.42
N TYR A 146 -10.77 11.21 9.73
CA TYR A 146 -10.54 9.97 10.45
C TYR A 146 -9.90 10.25 11.81
N ASP A 147 -10.64 9.93 12.88
CA ASP A 147 -10.14 9.98 14.26
C ASP A 147 -9.84 8.54 14.73
N PRO A 148 -8.58 8.09 14.69
CA PRO A 148 -8.21 6.72 15.05
C PRO A 148 -8.46 6.44 16.53
N THR A 149 -9.16 5.34 16.81
CA THR A 149 -9.38 4.83 18.17
C THR A 149 -8.55 3.58 18.50
N THR A 150 -7.86 3.04 17.51
CA THR A 150 -7.06 1.83 17.60
C THR A 150 -5.70 2.10 16.98
N PHE A 151 -4.64 1.69 17.67
CA PHE A 151 -3.26 1.87 17.25
C PHE A 151 -2.56 0.52 17.26
N GLN A 152 -1.78 0.24 16.22
CA GLN A 152 -1.14 -1.05 16.00
C GLN A 152 0.33 -0.94 16.38
N ALA A 153 0.78 -1.78 17.31
CA ALA A 153 2.20 -1.94 17.62
C ALA A 153 2.91 -2.93 16.68
N TYR A 154 2.18 -3.49 15.72
CA TYR A 154 2.70 -4.49 14.78
C TYR A 154 2.15 -4.26 13.37
N TYR A 155 3.01 -4.41 12.37
CA TYR A 155 2.63 -4.53 10.97
C TYR A 155 2.19 -5.96 10.69
N TYR A 156 0.89 -6.16 10.49
CA TYR A 156 0.31 -7.49 10.27
C TYR A 156 -0.97 -7.41 9.42
N ALA A 157 -1.07 -8.29 8.42
CA ALA A 157 -2.22 -8.31 7.51
C ALA A 157 -3.55 -8.72 8.17
N GLY A 158 -3.49 -9.37 9.34
CA GLY A 158 -4.69 -9.71 10.11
C GLY A 158 -5.26 -8.58 10.97
N ASN A 159 -4.59 -7.41 11.02
CA ASN A 159 -5.14 -6.24 11.70
C ASN A 159 -6.41 -5.76 10.99
N LYS A 160 -7.46 -5.49 11.76
CA LYS A 160 -8.74 -5.03 11.19
C LYS A 160 -8.59 -3.58 10.71
N PRO A 161 -9.04 -3.25 9.48
CA PRO A 161 -9.03 -1.87 9.02
C PRO A 161 -9.84 -0.95 9.91
N GLY A 162 -9.30 0.24 10.21
CA GLY A 162 -10.02 1.29 10.93
C GLY A 162 -11.03 2.01 10.04
N ILE A 163 -10.69 2.19 8.77
CA ILE A 163 -11.54 2.81 7.73
C ILE A 163 -11.26 2.18 6.36
N HIS A 164 -12.20 2.41 5.43
CA HIS A 164 -12.07 2.09 4.01
C HIS A 164 -12.12 3.38 3.19
N ILE A 165 -11.14 3.56 2.29
CA ILE A 165 -11.03 4.73 1.41
C ILE A 165 -10.96 4.29 -0.05
N PHE A 166 -11.35 5.17 -0.97
CA PHE A 166 -11.13 4.97 -2.39
C PHE A 166 -9.90 5.77 -2.85
N PRO A 167 -9.20 5.31 -3.90
CA PRO A 167 -8.20 6.12 -4.58
C PRO A 167 -8.76 7.51 -4.94
N GLY A 168 -7.96 8.54 -4.67
CA GLY A 168 -8.31 9.95 -4.84
C GLY A 168 -8.94 10.61 -3.61
N ASP A 169 -9.51 9.87 -2.65
CA ASP A 169 -10.00 10.45 -1.40
C ASP A 169 -8.86 11.19 -0.66
N ILE A 170 -9.21 12.30 0.00
CA ILE A 170 -8.31 13.03 0.89
C ILE A 170 -8.70 12.67 2.33
N VAL A 171 -7.72 12.23 3.11
CA VAL A 171 -7.91 11.80 4.50
C VAL A 171 -7.22 12.79 5.42
N HIS A 172 -7.98 13.34 6.37
CA HIS A 172 -7.49 14.17 7.46
C HIS A 172 -7.45 13.36 8.75
N THR A 173 -6.27 13.21 9.33
CA THR A 173 -6.09 12.38 10.53
C THR A 173 -4.90 12.84 11.38
N TRP A 174 -4.53 12.03 12.37
CA TRP A 174 -3.41 12.28 13.26
C TRP A 174 -2.79 10.96 13.72
N ALA A 175 -1.52 10.99 14.11
CA ALA A 175 -0.81 9.86 14.69
C ALA A 175 -0.15 10.24 16.03
N PRO A 176 -0.06 9.32 17.01
CA PRO A 176 0.69 9.56 18.24
C PRO A 176 2.21 9.61 17.97
N ASP A 177 2.98 10.04 18.97
CA ASP A 177 4.46 9.90 18.93
C ASP A 177 4.93 8.42 18.99
N SER A 178 6.23 8.13 18.83
CA SER A 178 6.87 6.81 19.11
C SER A 178 6.48 6.21 20.46
N GLY A 179 6.22 7.08 21.43
CA GLY A 179 5.65 6.70 22.70
C GLY A 179 4.22 6.15 22.57
N GLY A 180 3.37 6.59 21.66
CA GLY A 180 1.94 6.28 21.70
C GLY A 180 1.16 7.34 22.50
N THR A 181 1.69 8.56 22.55
CA THR A 181 1.09 9.71 23.25
C THR A 181 0.50 10.69 22.23
N ASP A 182 -0.72 11.14 22.49
CA ASP A 182 -1.46 12.04 21.61
C ASP A 182 -1.05 13.53 21.75
N LYS A 183 -1.80 14.38 21.04
CA LYS A 183 -1.68 15.85 21.06
C LYS A 183 -1.92 16.49 22.43
N ASN A 184 -2.68 15.82 23.31
CA ASN A 184 -3.04 16.30 24.65
C ASN A 184 -2.12 15.70 25.73
N LEU A 185 -1.01 15.07 25.33
CA LEU A 185 -0.07 14.38 26.22
C LEU A 185 -0.71 13.18 26.95
N LYS A 186 -1.77 12.59 26.38
CA LYS A 186 -2.38 11.37 26.89
C LYS A 186 -1.81 10.16 26.18
N ARG A 187 -1.41 9.15 26.94
CA ARG A 187 -1.05 7.84 26.40
C ARG A 187 -2.29 7.15 25.82
N VAL A 188 -2.28 6.89 24.52
CA VAL A 188 -3.37 6.26 23.76
C VAL A 188 -2.99 4.90 23.18
N ALA A 189 -1.69 4.60 23.12
CA ALA A 189 -1.17 3.35 22.59
C ALA A 189 0.00 2.82 23.43
N LEU A 190 0.42 1.59 23.15
CA LEU A 190 1.73 1.09 23.58
C LEU A 190 2.84 1.91 22.92
N GLY A 191 4.03 1.91 23.53
CA GLY A 191 5.22 2.51 22.90
C GLY A 191 5.94 1.49 22.04
N GLY A 192 6.93 1.96 21.29
CA GLY A 192 7.53 1.18 20.20
C GLY A 192 6.73 1.38 18.92
N ASP A 193 6.48 2.66 18.62
CA ASP A 193 6.04 3.16 17.32
C ASP A 193 4.68 2.63 16.89
N ALA A 194 3.70 2.86 17.76
CA ALA A 194 2.33 2.49 17.46
C ALA A 194 1.78 3.32 16.28
N ASN A 195 1.38 2.62 15.23
CA ASN A 195 0.88 3.18 13.99
C ASN A 195 -0.65 3.33 14.02
N ILE A 196 -1.18 4.28 13.25
CA ILE A 196 -2.60 4.28 12.89
C ILE A 196 -2.86 3.24 11.81
N GLY A 197 -4.10 2.75 11.77
CA GLY A 197 -4.58 1.85 10.73
C GLY A 197 -4.66 0.37 11.16
N PRO A 198 -4.62 -0.58 10.21
CA PRO A 198 -4.48 -0.33 8.78
C PRO A 198 -5.69 0.43 8.21
N ILE A 199 -5.45 1.14 7.12
CA ILE A 199 -6.44 1.81 6.27
C ILE A 199 -6.59 0.96 5.02
N TYR A 200 -7.81 0.54 4.71
CA TYR A 200 -8.09 -0.30 3.56
C TYR A 200 -8.34 0.56 2.32
N VAL A 201 -7.53 0.38 1.27
CA VAL A 201 -7.65 1.11 0.00
C VAL A 201 -8.42 0.27 -1.02
N GLU A 202 -9.67 0.64 -1.26
CA GLU A 202 -10.56 -0.09 -2.14
C GLU A 202 -9.98 -0.27 -3.55
N GLY A 203 -9.99 -1.52 -4.02
CA GLY A 203 -9.48 -1.89 -5.34
C GLY A 203 -7.97 -2.15 -5.43
N ALA A 204 -7.19 -1.94 -4.36
CA ALA A 204 -5.78 -2.35 -4.31
C ALA A 204 -5.67 -3.86 -4.13
N LEU A 205 -4.87 -4.53 -4.97
CA LEU A 205 -4.67 -5.97 -4.94
C LEU A 205 -3.17 -6.32 -4.93
N PRO A 206 -2.79 -7.50 -4.38
CA PRO A 206 -1.44 -8.01 -4.49
C PRO A 206 -0.92 -7.97 -5.93
N GLY A 207 0.28 -7.41 -6.13
CA GLY A 207 0.86 -7.18 -7.46
C GLY A 207 0.66 -5.77 -8.01
N ASP A 208 -0.05 -4.90 -7.30
CA ASP A 208 -0.11 -3.46 -7.57
C ASP A 208 0.96 -2.69 -6.78
N THR A 209 1.05 -1.38 -7.06
CA THR A 209 1.79 -0.41 -6.24
C THR A 209 0.80 0.61 -5.71
N LEU A 210 0.77 0.79 -4.39
CA LEU A 210 0.05 1.88 -3.74
C LEU A 210 0.89 3.15 -3.85
N VAL A 211 0.29 4.24 -4.28
CA VAL A 211 0.90 5.57 -4.31
C VAL A 211 0.25 6.38 -3.20
N VAL A 212 1.04 7.04 -2.36
CA VAL A 212 0.57 7.84 -1.23
C VAL A 212 1.12 9.25 -1.38
N HIS A 213 0.25 10.23 -1.58
CA HIS A 213 0.63 11.64 -1.63
C HIS A 213 0.49 12.24 -0.24
N LEU A 214 1.62 12.65 0.36
CA LEU A 214 1.65 13.28 1.67
C LEU A 214 1.36 14.77 1.50
N ILE A 215 0.14 15.20 1.82
CA ILE A 215 -0.31 16.58 1.59
C ILE A 215 0.18 17.48 2.73
N LYS A 216 0.08 16.99 3.96
CA LYS A 216 0.48 17.71 5.17
C LYS A 216 0.98 16.75 6.22
N ILE A 217 2.08 17.10 6.86
CA ILE A 217 2.64 16.51 8.07
C ILE A 217 3.06 17.68 8.95
N ALA A 218 2.48 17.80 10.13
CA ALA A 218 2.81 18.88 11.06
C ALA A 218 2.63 18.45 12.51
N PRO A 219 3.52 18.86 13.43
CA PRO A 219 3.31 18.62 14.85
C PRO A 219 1.98 19.20 15.31
N ASN A 220 1.23 18.45 16.11
CA ASN A 220 -0.09 18.87 16.59
C ASN A 220 -0.10 19.26 18.08
N ARG A 221 1.08 19.33 18.71
CA ARG A 221 1.31 19.75 20.09
C ARG A 221 2.60 20.55 20.24
N PRO A 222 2.76 21.36 21.31
CA PRO A 222 3.90 22.27 21.46
C PRO A 222 5.15 21.62 22.07
N THR A 223 5.20 20.30 22.21
CA THR A 223 6.32 19.59 22.84
C THR A 223 6.80 18.41 22.01
N ALA A 224 8.10 18.15 22.08
CA ALA A 224 8.75 16.98 21.52
C ALA A 224 9.81 16.43 22.48
N ARG A 225 10.26 15.19 22.26
CA ARG A 225 11.34 14.56 23.03
C ARG A 225 12.41 14.00 22.12
N GLN A 226 13.63 13.91 22.61
CA GLN A 226 14.75 13.28 21.90
C GLN A 226 15.67 12.61 22.91
N GLY A 227 16.32 11.53 22.49
CA GLY A 227 17.47 10.94 23.17
C GLY A 227 18.67 11.90 23.22
N SER A 228 19.49 11.74 24.26
CA SER A 228 20.70 12.55 24.48
C SER A 228 22.00 11.73 24.40
N ARG A 229 21.94 10.54 23.77
CA ARG A 229 23.05 9.60 23.65
C ARG A 229 23.18 9.13 22.22
N ILE A 230 24.42 9.06 21.73
CA ILE A 230 24.69 8.53 20.39
C ILE A 230 24.74 7.00 20.46
N GLN A 231 24.03 6.34 19.54
CA GLN A 231 23.88 4.89 19.48
C GLN A 231 25.09 4.20 18.84
N GLN A 232 25.30 2.94 19.25
CA GLN A 232 26.53 2.20 19.05
C GLN A 232 26.96 2.02 17.58
N TYR A 233 26.02 2.00 16.64
CA TYR A 233 26.31 1.81 15.21
C TYR A 233 26.81 3.10 14.53
N ALA A 234 26.62 4.27 15.17
CA ALA A 234 27.07 5.55 14.66
C ALA A 234 28.44 6.00 15.22
N ILE A 235 29.03 5.25 16.16
CA ILE A 235 30.26 5.65 16.87
C ILE A 235 31.26 4.50 17.01
N THR A 236 32.52 4.86 17.22
CA THR A 236 33.55 3.86 17.54
C THR A 236 33.39 3.33 18.97
N PRO A 237 33.82 2.09 19.26
CA PRO A 237 33.85 1.57 20.62
C PRO A 237 34.64 2.45 21.60
N ALA A 238 35.74 3.06 21.14
CA ALA A 238 36.55 3.97 21.94
C ALA A 238 35.79 5.23 22.37
N TYR A 239 35.01 5.82 21.45
CA TYR A 239 34.13 6.94 21.78
C TYR A 239 33.07 6.53 22.80
N SER A 240 32.41 5.38 22.59
CA SER A 240 31.37 4.87 23.49
C SER A 240 31.89 4.70 24.92
N LEU A 241 33.09 4.12 25.10
CA LEU A 241 33.73 3.95 26.40
C LEU A 241 34.17 5.26 27.06
N ALA A 242 34.53 6.27 26.27
CA ALA A 242 35.02 7.56 26.76
C ALA A 242 33.91 8.56 27.07
N ALA A 243 32.74 8.42 26.43
CA ALA A 243 31.63 9.36 26.55
C ALA A 243 31.10 9.44 28.00
N LYS A 244 30.86 10.66 28.46
CA LYS A 244 30.31 10.94 29.80
C LYS A 244 28.99 11.69 29.65
N TYR A 245 27.88 10.95 29.66
CA TYR A 245 26.54 11.52 29.55
C TYR A 245 26.03 11.97 30.93
N ASP A 246 25.46 13.18 31.03
CA ASP A 246 24.75 13.63 32.24
C ASP A 246 23.36 12.99 32.26
N ALA A 247 23.09 12.18 33.29
CA ALA A 247 21.80 11.50 33.45
C ALA A 247 20.62 12.46 33.70
N ARG A 248 20.90 13.73 34.02
CA ARG A 248 19.87 14.77 34.28
C ARG A 248 19.58 15.62 33.05
N PHE A 249 20.32 15.47 31.96
CA PHE A 249 20.06 16.22 30.75
C PHE A 249 18.88 15.58 30.01
N ASP A 250 17.71 16.18 30.15
CA ASP A 250 16.49 15.78 29.47
C ASP A 250 16.43 16.40 28.05
N GLY A 251 16.08 15.59 27.06
CA GLY A 251 15.92 16.04 25.68
C GLY A 251 14.51 16.55 25.42
N GLU A 252 13.96 17.37 26.32
CA GLU A 252 12.62 17.96 26.14
C GLU A 252 12.70 19.21 25.27
N TRP A 253 11.86 19.27 24.25
CA TRP A 253 11.83 20.38 23.28
C TRP A 253 10.48 21.07 23.28
N GLN A 254 10.52 22.39 23.09
CA GLN A 254 9.37 23.22 22.75
C GLN A 254 9.31 23.36 21.22
N VAL A 255 8.16 23.00 20.65
CA VAL A 255 7.87 23.01 19.21
C VAL A 255 7.09 24.29 18.87
N GLN A 256 7.67 25.13 18.01
CA GLN A 256 7.09 26.40 17.61
C GLN A 256 6.65 26.32 16.14
N ASN A 257 5.48 25.73 15.89
CA ASN A 257 4.96 25.48 14.53
C ASN A 257 4.88 26.75 13.67
N ALA A 258 4.45 27.88 14.25
CA ALA A 258 4.31 29.13 13.51
C ALA A 258 5.65 29.65 12.97
N ASP A 259 6.74 29.39 13.70
CA ASP A 259 8.08 29.85 13.34
C ASP A 259 8.86 28.79 12.56
N GLY A 260 8.47 27.52 12.64
CA GLY A 260 9.17 26.40 11.99
C GLY A 260 10.44 25.96 12.72
N TYR A 261 10.50 26.15 14.04
CA TYR A 261 11.68 25.79 14.84
C TYR A 261 11.32 25.09 16.16
N ALA A 262 12.31 24.37 16.70
CA ALA A 262 12.29 23.80 18.04
C ALA A 262 13.44 24.35 18.90
N THR A 263 13.19 24.50 20.20
CA THR A 263 14.18 24.92 21.20
C THR A 263 14.10 24.04 22.43
N LEU A 264 15.23 23.80 23.12
CA LEU A 264 15.23 23.04 24.37
C LEU A 264 14.34 23.72 25.41
N THR A 265 13.60 22.91 26.18
CA THR A 265 12.78 23.38 27.30
C THR A 265 13.68 23.89 28.44
N ASN A 266 14.75 23.15 28.73
CA ASN A 266 15.70 23.44 29.80
C ASN A 266 17.13 23.55 29.24
N PRO A 267 17.49 24.57 28.46
CA PRO A 267 18.80 24.65 27.85
C PRO A 267 19.90 24.91 28.89
N THR A 268 21.04 24.26 28.72
CA THR A 268 22.26 24.65 29.43
C THR A 268 22.76 26.01 28.94
N PRO A 269 23.66 26.71 29.67
CA PRO A 269 24.25 27.95 29.19
C PRO A 269 24.92 27.85 27.81
N ALA A 270 25.43 26.67 27.46
CA ALA A 270 26.05 26.41 26.16
C ALA A 270 25.03 26.28 25.02
N LEU A 271 23.82 25.79 25.31
CA LEU A 271 22.76 25.56 24.33
C LEU A 271 21.62 26.59 24.39
N LYS A 272 21.75 27.65 25.20
CA LYS A 272 20.70 28.67 25.39
C LYS A 272 20.20 29.34 24.11
N ASN A 273 21.03 29.36 23.06
CA ASN A 273 20.73 29.94 21.76
C ASN A 273 20.50 28.88 20.67
N LEU A 274 20.50 27.59 21.02
CA LEU A 274 20.27 26.52 20.06
C LEU A 274 18.81 26.57 19.60
N LYS A 275 18.63 26.73 18.28
CA LYS A 275 17.33 26.75 17.62
C LYS A 275 17.41 25.83 16.40
N LEU A 276 16.66 24.73 16.44
CA LEU A 276 16.66 23.73 15.38
C LEU A 276 15.56 24.04 14.38
N LYS A 277 15.89 24.10 13.09
CA LYS A 277 14.89 24.21 12.03
C LYS A 277 14.14 22.89 11.95
N MET A 278 12.81 22.96 11.96
CA MET A 278 11.97 21.78 11.82
C MET A 278 11.81 21.39 10.36
N ASN A 279 11.71 20.09 10.12
CA ASN A 279 11.28 19.49 8.86
C ASN A 279 10.42 18.28 9.22
N PRO A 280 9.14 18.50 9.60
CA PRO A 280 8.31 17.44 10.16
C PRO A 280 8.15 16.27 9.19
N MET A 281 8.38 15.07 9.71
CA MET A 281 8.42 13.82 8.95
C MET A 281 7.71 12.68 9.69
N LEU A 282 7.43 11.60 8.96
CA LEU A 282 6.95 10.33 9.53
C LEU A 282 8.10 9.32 9.52
N GLY A 283 8.49 8.81 10.69
CA GLY A 283 9.43 7.70 10.84
C GLY A 283 8.80 6.40 10.35
N CYS A 284 7.61 6.10 10.86
CA CYS A 284 6.82 4.95 10.45
C CYS A 284 5.85 5.27 9.31
N ILE A 285 6.00 4.59 8.17
CA ILE A 285 5.00 4.56 7.09
C ILE A 285 5.05 3.23 6.34
N SER A 286 3.91 2.54 6.19
CA SER A 286 3.93 1.14 5.74
C SER A 286 2.64 0.66 5.09
N VAL A 287 2.75 -0.48 4.41
CA VAL A 287 1.66 -1.40 4.08
C VAL A 287 1.84 -2.71 4.85
N ALA A 288 0.83 -3.58 4.90
CA ALA A 288 1.01 -4.86 5.59
C ALA A 288 2.11 -5.72 4.90
N PRO A 289 3.00 -6.36 5.69
CA PRO A 289 4.09 -7.18 5.17
C PRO A 289 3.56 -8.43 4.45
N PRO A 290 4.33 -8.98 3.49
CA PRO A 290 3.96 -10.23 2.82
C PRO A 290 3.99 -11.44 3.78
N GLY A 291 3.46 -12.58 3.34
CA GLY A 291 3.63 -13.87 4.04
C GLY A 291 2.81 -14.05 5.31
N PHE A 292 1.79 -13.22 5.55
CA PHE A 292 1.12 -13.06 6.85
C PHE A 292 2.12 -12.87 8.02
N GLU A 293 3.29 -12.30 7.75
CA GLU A 293 4.29 -12.01 8.77
C GLU A 293 3.78 -10.89 9.70
N ALA A 294 4.29 -10.88 10.92
CA ALA A 294 4.00 -9.86 11.92
C ALA A 294 5.32 -9.30 12.46
N PHE A 295 5.54 -8.00 12.26
CA PHE A 295 6.73 -7.29 12.72
C PHE A 295 6.35 -6.18 13.70
N GLY A 296 7.18 -5.90 14.70
CA GLY A 296 6.95 -4.80 15.64
C GLY A 296 7.06 -3.42 14.97
N GLY A 297 6.54 -2.37 15.60
CA GLY A 297 6.54 -1.00 15.06
C GLY A 297 7.92 -0.47 14.65
N THR A 298 8.96 -0.84 15.40
CA THR A 298 10.37 -0.47 15.15
C THR A 298 11.02 -1.20 13.98
N HIS A 299 10.34 -2.16 13.33
CA HIS A 299 10.92 -2.91 12.21
C HIS A 299 10.64 -2.21 10.88
N LEU A 300 11.48 -2.53 9.91
CA LEU A 300 11.36 -2.02 8.56
C LEU A 300 11.68 -3.10 7.53
N GLY A 301 11.24 -2.89 6.29
CA GLY A 301 11.42 -3.84 5.21
C GLY A 301 10.88 -3.36 3.88
N PRO A 302 10.68 -4.27 2.90
CA PRO A 302 10.13 -3.90 1.59
C PRO A 302 8.69 -3.35 1.66
N TYR A 303 8.03 -3.50 2.80
CA TYR A 303 6.68 -2.99 3.08
C TYR A 303 6.67 -1.58 3.69
N GLY A 304 7.85 -0.97 3.88
CA GLY A 304 8.01 0.25 4.69
C GLY A 304 8.32 -0.12 6.12
N GLY A 305 7.64 0.52 7.07
CA GLY A 305 7.87 0.34 8.50
C GLY A 305 8.51 1.59 9.08
N ASN A 306 9.37 1.43 10.08
CA ASN A 306 10.15 2.53 10.66
C ASN A 306 11.32 2.90 9.73
N LEU A 307 11.05 3.65 8.66
CA LEU A 307 12.05 3.98 7.64
C LEU A 307 13.01 5.09 8.10
N ASP A 308 12.53 5.97 8.98
CA ASP A 308 13.30 7.09 9.54
C ASP A 308 14.12 7.82 8.48
N TYR A 309 13.44 8.15 7.37
CA TYR A 309 14.01 8.98 6.33
C TYR A 309 13.47 10.40 6.46
N ASN A 310 14.34 11.34 6.82
CA ASN A 310 13.97 12.75 7.01
C ASN A 310 13.46 13.47 5.74
N GLY A 311 13.42 12.77 4.60
CA GLY A 311 12.73 13.19 3.37
C GLY A 311 11.23 12.86 3.32
N VAL A 312 10.70 11.98 4.19
CA VAL A 312 9.27 11.63 4.23
C VAL A 312 8.44 12.76 4.86
N VAL A 313 8.26 13.84 4.09
CA VAL A 313 7.69 15.12 4.52
C VAL A 313 6.47 15.53 3.69
N SER A 314 5.86 16.65 4.07
CA SER A 314 4.78 17.26 3.27
C SER A 314 5.24 17.53 1.84
N GLY A 315 4.43 17.13 0.87
CA GLY A 315 4.67 17.33 -0.56
C GLY A 315 5.36 16.15 -1.25
N THR A 316 5.81 15.12 -0.52
CA THR A 316 6.43 13.94 -1.15
C THR A 316 5.39 12.86 -1.46
N THR A 317 5.75 11.98 -2.39
CA THR A 317 4.90 10.86 -2.84
C THR A 317 5.62 9.55 -2.59
N MET A 318 5.01 8.68 -1.79
CA MET A 318 5.55 7.37 -1.44
C MET A 318 4.92 6.27 -2.29
N PHE A 319 5.68 5.24 -2.62
CA PHE A 319 5.23 4.10 -3.42
C PHE A 319 5.50 2.80 -2.67
N PHE A 320 4.44 2.02 -2.44
CA PHE A 320 4.53 0.77 -1.69
C PHE A 320 4.11 -0.43 -2.54
N PRO A 321 4.87 -1.54 -2.52
CA PRO A 321 4.42 -2.78 -3.11
C PRO A 321 3.20 -3.33 -2.36
N VAL A 322 2.10 -3.59 -3.06
CA VAL A 322 0.90 -4.14 -2.44
C VAL A 322 1.05 -5.65 -2.28
N PHE A 323 1.04 -6.14 -1.04
CA PHE A 323 1.13 -7.57 -0.74
C PHE A 323 -0.21 -8.21 -0.37
N HIS A 324 -1.18 -7.41 0.09
CA HIS A 324 -2.50 -7.84 0.54
C HIS A 324 -3.60 -6.98 -0.08
N PRO A 325 -4.83 -7.51 -0.23
CA PRO A 325 -5.97 -6.69 -0.66
C PRO A 325 -6.14 -5.48 0.24
N GLY A 326 -6.39 -4.33 -0.38
CA GLY A 326 -6.51 -3.06 0.33
C GLY A 326 -5.19 -2.42 0.73
N ALA A 327 -4.04 -3.05 0.44
CA ALA A 327 -2.68 -2.67 0.87
C ALA A 327 -2.47 -2.67 2.40
N LEU A 328 -3.48 -2.30 3.18
CA LEU A 328 -3.45 -2.21 4.63
C LEU A 328 -2.44 -1.15 5.09
N PHE A 329 -2.64 0.07 4.60
CA PHE A 329 -1.74 1.21 4.79
C PHE A 329 -1.79 1.76 6.22
N GLY A 330 -0.65 2.15 6.77
CA GLY A 330 -0.55 2.74 8.11
C GLY A 330 0.66 3.66 8.23
N PHE A 331 0.67 4.47 9.28
CA PHE A 331 1.81 5.32 9.62
C PHE A 331 1.76 5.73 11.09
N GLY A 332 2.89 6.18 11.61
CA GLY A 332 3.06 6.56 13.00
C GLY A 332 4.34 7.36 13.17
N ASP A 333 4.79 7.42 14.42
CA ASP A 333 6.11 7.91 14.78
C ASP A 333 6.52 9.24 14.14
N GLY A 334 5.92 10.33 14.61
CA GLY A 334 6.16 11.64 14.04
C GLY A 334 7.41 12.31 14.61
N HIS A 335 8.30 12.81 13.77
CA HIS A 335 9.44 13.62 14.21
C HIS A 335 9.32 15.06 13.74
N ALA A 336 9.43 16.04 14.64
CA ALA A 336 9.45 17.46 14.26
C ALA A 336 10.74 17.83 13.49
N ALA A 337 11.83 17.13 13.75
CA ALA A 337 13.09 17.20 13.03
C ALA A 337 13.91 15.94 13.33
N MET A 338 14.68 15.47 12.35
CA MET A 338 15.60 14.36 12.51
C MET A 338 16.79 14.56 11.54
N GLY A 339 17.98 14.18 11.96
CA GLY A 339 19.17 14.12 11.09
C GLY A 339 19.40 12.72 10.54
N ASP A 340 20.19 12.62 9.49
CA ASP A 340 20.55 11.34 8.86
C ASP A 340 21.16 10.35 9.87
N GLY A 341 20.73 9.10 9.77
CA GLY A 341 21.15 7.97 10.59
C GLY A 341 20.51 7.89 11.97
N GLU A 342 19.57 8.78 12.30
CA GLU A 342 18.85 8.83 13.58
C GLU A 342 19.72 8.53 14.80
N VAL A 343 20.91 9.14 14.86
CA VAL A 343 22.00 8.63 15.69
C VAL A 343 21.72 8.63 17.20
N THR A 344 20.62 9.25 17.64
CA THR A 344 20.15 9.28 19.03
C THR A 344 19.00 8.32 19.36
N GLN A 345 18.71 7.33 18.49
CA GLN A 345 17.57 6.39 18.58
C GLN A 345 16.19 7.03 18.36
N THR A 346 16.16 8.35 18.24
CA THR A 346 14.93 9.14 18.21
C THR A 346 15.23 10.43 17.48
N GLY A 347 14.26 10.87 16.68
CA GLY A 347 14.13 12.24 16.23
C GLY A 347 13.59 13.15 17.32
N LEU A 348 13.09 14.33 16.94
CA LEU A 348 12.27 15.16 17.82
C LEU A 348 10.83 14.60 17.88
N GLU A 349 10.66 13.54 18.65
CA GLU A 349 9.43 12.75 18.82
C GLU A 349 8.21 13.58 19.21
N THR A 350 7.17 13.55 18.39
CA THR A 350 5.91 14.26 18.65
C THR A 350 4.71 13.67 17.93
N SER A 351 3.51 14.03 18.40
CA SER A 351 2.28 13.65 17.69
C SER A 351 2.07 14.55 16.47
N MET A 352 1.61 13.95 15.37
CA MET A 352 1.48 14.63 14.07
C MET A 352 0.02 14.71 13.64
N ALA A 353 -0.36 15.83 13.03
CA ALA A 353 -1.52 15.90 12.14
C ALA A 353 -1.06 15.57 10.72
N VAL A 354 -1.79 14.68 10.04
CA VAL A 354 -1.44 14.17 8.71
C VAL A 354 -2.63 14.27 7.78
N ASP A 355 -2.41 14.88 6.61
CA ASP A 355 -3.34 14.85 5.48
C ASP A 355 -2.68 14.09 4.32
N PHE A 356 -3.40 13.15 3.71
CA PHE A 356 -2.87 12.37 2.59
C PHE A 356 -3.96 11.98 1.60
N SER A 357 -3.56 11.60 0.39
CA SER A 357 -4.41 10.92 -0.59
C SER A 357 -3.67 9.72 -1.18
N VAL A 358 -4.40 8.83 -1.86
CA VAL A 358 -3.80 7.61 -2.41
C VAL A 358 -4.23 7.35 -3.86
N GLU A 359 -3.34 6.71 -4.62
CA GLU A 359 -3.62 6.15 -5.95
C GLU A 359 -3.12 4.70 -6.04
N ILE A 360 -3.45 4.01 -7.14
CA ILE A 360 -3.01 2.64 -7.38
C ILE A 360 -2.46 2.53 -8.80
N ILE A 361 -1.20 2.11 -8.91
CA ILE A 361 -0.65 1.63 -10.18
C ILE A 361 -1.01 0.15 -10.30
N LYS A 362 -2.01 -0.15 -11.13
CA LYS A 362 -2.53 -1.51 -11.30
C LYS A 362 -1.58 -2.39 -12.11
N GLY A 363 -1.39 -3.64 -11.66
CA GLY A 363 -0.65 -4.66 -12.42
C GLY A 363 0.88 -4.46 -12.45
N TYR A 364 1.40 -3.54 -11.64
CA TYR A 364 2.82 -3.38 -11.42
C TYR A 364 3.09 -3.26 -9.92
N GLN A 365 3.96 -4.13 -9.41
CA GLN A 365 4.46 -4.06 -8.04
C GLN A 365 5.89 -3.51 -8.06
N SER A 366 6.17 -2.46 -7.30
CA SER A 366 7.54 -2.05 -7.02
C SER A 366 8.30 -3.16 -6.29
N GLN A 367 9.63 -3.16 -6.35
CA GLN A 367 10.43 -4.18 -5.65
C GLN A 367 10.57 -3.91 -4.15
N GLY A 368 10.31 -2.67 -3.75
CA GLY A 368 10.35 -2.16 -2.39
C GLY A 368 9.80 -0.73 -2.37
N VAL A 369 10.03 -0.03 -1.27
CA VAL A 369 9.55 1.35 -1.09
C VAL A 369 10.33 2.31 -2.00
N ARG A 370 9.61 3.27 -2.57
CA ARG A 370 10.18 4.39 -3.32
C ARG A 370 9.55 5.69 -2.85
N GLU A 371 10.22 6.78 -3.16
CA GLU A 371 9.71 8.12 -2.96
C GLU A 371 10.00 9.00 -4.18
N GLU A 372 9.13 9.96 -4.41
CA GLU A 372 9.41 11.13 -5.22
C GLU A 372 9.18 12.40 -4.41
N ASP A 373 10.19 13.27 -4.40
CA ASP A 373 10.05 14.66 -3.95
C ASP A 373 10.05 15.61 -5.17
N ASN A 374 10.23 16.91 -4.94
CA ASN A 374 10.27 17.90 -6.03
C ASN A 374 11.48 17.75 -6.96
N ASP A 375 12.60 17.23 -6.44
CA ASP A 375 13.92 17.29 -7.05
C ASP A 375 14.47 15.90 -7.44
N TYR A 376 14.02 14.82 -6.81
CA TYR A 376 14.60 13.49 -6.87
C TYR A 376 13.53 12.40 -7.05
N ILE A 377 13.94 11.32 -7.71
CA ILE A 377 13.33 10.00 -7.48
C ILE A 377 14.26 9.22 -6.55
N ILE A 378 13.67 8.45 -5.64
CA ILE A 378 14.36 7.87 -4.49
C ILE A 378 13.92 6.42 -4.32
N SER A 379 14.88 5.51 -4.09
CA SER A 379 14.61 4.11 -3.77
C SER A 379 15.20 3.74 -2.43
N PHE A 380 14.42 3.03 -1.61
CA PHE A 380 14.82 2.59 -0.27
C PHE A 380 15.52 1.24 -0.32
N GLY A 381 16.38 1.01 0.66
CA GLY A 381 17.27 -0.14 0.71
C GLY A 381 17.34 -0.69 2.11
N VAL A 382 16.34 -1.44 2.53
CA VAL A 382 16.31 -2.02 3.88
C VAL A 382 17.00 -3.38 3.90
N ALA A 383 17.95 -3.58 4.82
CA ALA A 383 18.63 -4.85 5.01
C ALA A 383 19.30 -4.98 6.40
N GLY A 384 19.79 -6.17 6.74
CA GLY A 384 20.53 -6.39 8.00
C GLY A 384 21.94 -5.77 8.07
N SER A 385 22.34 -4.95 7.08
CA SER A 385 23.58 -4.16 7.13
C SER A 385 23.55 -3.01 6.10
N LEU A 386 24.30 -1.95 6.36
CA LEU A 386 24.46 -0.83 5.42
C LEU A 386 24.94 -1.24 4.02
N GLN A 387 25.79 -2.27 3.92
CA GLN A 387 26.29 -2.72 2.62
C GLN A 387 25.20 -3.41 1.80
N GLU A 388 24.36 -4.23 2.43
CA GLU A 388 23.23 -4.88 1.75
C GLU A 388 22.09 -3.89 1.48
N ALA A 389 21.91 -2.90 2.35
CA ALA A 389 21.00 -1.78 2.17
C ALA A 389 21.34 -0.99 0.90
N LEU A 390 22.61 -0.59 0.76
CA LEU A 390 23.16 0.07 -0.45
C LEU A 390 22.90 -0.74 -1.73
N LYS A 391 23.22 -2.04 -1.71
CA LYS A 391 22.98 -2.91 -2.88
C LYS A 391 21.50 -2.96 -3.25
N THR A 392 20.64 -3.04 -2.24
CA THR A 392 19.19 -3.14 -2.39
C THR A 392 18.62 -1.86 -2.99
N SER A 393 18.92 -0.68 -2.43
CA SER A 393 18.42 0.58 -2.99
C SER A 393 18.95 0.86 -4.39
N THR A 394 20.22 0.52 -4.67
CA THR A 394 20.80 0.68 -6.00
C THR A 394 20.08 -0.18 -7.04
N ALA A 395 19.89 -1.47 -6.75
CA ALA A 395 19.26 -2.41 -7.68
C ALA A 395 17.81 -2.03 -7.97
N GLN A 396 17.08 -1.58 -6.95
CA GLN A 396 15.71 -1.11 -7.10
C GLN A 396 15.61 0.18 -7.94
N LEU A 397 16.49 1.15 -7.70
CA LEU A 397 16.53 2.40 -8.48
C LEU A 397 16.90 2.12 -9.95
N ALA A 398 17.90 1.27 -10.18
CA ALA A 398 18.30 0.84 -11.51
C ALA A 398 17.12 0.18 -12.25
N THR A 399 16.39 -0.73 -11.60
CA THR A 399 15.22 -1.40 -12.17
C THR A 399 14.10 -0.42 -12.49
N TRP A 400 13.89 0.58 -11.64
CA TRP A 400 12.88 1.61 -11.86
C TRP A 400 13.20 2.45 -13.11
N ILE A 401 14.41 3.02 -13.18
CA ILE A 401 14.84 3.83 -14.33
C ILE A 401 14.84 3.00 -15.60
N LYS A 402 15.33 1.76 -15.54
CA LYS A 402 15.33 0.83 -16.69
C LYS A 402 13.93 0.67 -17.28
N ARG A 403 12.93 0.44 -16.42
CA ARG A 403 11.53 0.26 -16.82
C ARG A 403 10.97 1.53 -17.48
N ASP A 404 11.18 2.68 -16.85
CA ASP A 404 10.49 3.92 -17.24
C ASP A 404 11.15 4.65 -18.40
N TYR A 405 12.45 4.43 -18.62
CA TYR A 405 13.22 5.08 -19.69
C TYR A 405 13.68 4.10 -20.76
N GLY A 406 13.38 2.81 -20.62
CA GLY A 406 13.65 1.79 -21.65
C GLY A 406 15.14 1.56 -21.91
N LEU A 407 15.98 1.86 -20.92
CA LEU A 407 17.44 1.78 -21.03
C LEU A 407 17.93 0.34 -20.96
N SER A 408 19.08 0.06 -21.57
CA SER A 408 19.85 -1.17 -21.34
C SER A 408 20.59 -1.14 -20.01
N ASP A 409 21.09 -2.29 -19.55
CA ASP A 409 21.84 -2.37 -18.28
C ASP A 409 23.11 -1.50 -18.30
N SER A 410 23.78 -1.40 -19.46
CA SER A 410 24.97 -0.56 -19.61
C SER A 410 24.63 0.93 -19.59
N GLU A 411 23.52 1.34 -20.18
CA GLU A 411 23.06 2.74 -20.16
C GLU A 411 22.63 3.18 -18.77
N VAL A 412 21.90 2.34 -18.04
CA VAL A 412 21.56 2.60 -16.63
C VAL A 412 22.82 2.69 -15.76
N ALA A 413 23.79 1.80 -15.97
CA ALA A 413 25.04 1.84 -15.22
C ALA A 413 25.84 3.13 -15.46
N LEU A 414 25.93 3.59 -16.72
CA LEU A 414 26.57 4.87 -17.05
C LEU A 414 25.86 6.05 -16.39
N PHE A 415 24.54 6.08 -16.42
CA PHE A 415 23.74 7.14 -15.84
C PHE A 415 23.89 7.18 -14.31
N LEU A 416 23.68 6.05 -13.63
CA LEU A 416 23.78 5.97 -12.17
C LEU A 416 25.21 6.26 -11.68
N GLY A 417 26.23 5.82 -12.42
CA GLY A 417 27.62 6.09 -12.07
C GLY A 417 28.00 7.58 -12.07
N ALA A 418 27.22 8.43 -12.74
CA ALA A 418 27.45 9.88 -12.82
C ALA A 418 26.52 10.71 -11.91
N GLU A 419 25.26 10.30 -11.77
CA GLU A 419 24.20 11.17 -11.20
C GLU A 419 23.68 10.71 -9.82
N MET A 420 23.94 9.46 -9.42
CA MET A 420 23.34 8.88 -8.22
C MET A 420 23.99 9.39 -6.93
N LYS A 421 23.15 9.55 -5.91
CA LYS A 421 23.54 9.90 -4.54
C LYS A 421 22.98 8.88 -3.56
N TYR A 422 23.63 8.75 -2.41
CA TYR A 422 23.13 7.98 -1.28
C TYR A 422 22.90 8.87 -0.07
N GLU A 423 21.91 8.52 0.75
CA GLU A 423 21.69 9.06 2.09
C GLU A 423 21.41 7.90 3.05
N VAL A 424 22.03 7.93 4.22
CA VAL A 424 21.77 6.96 5.29
C VAL A 424 20.54 7.45 6.05
N THR A 425 19.51 6.62 6.16
CA THR A 425 18.23 7.01 6.78
C THR A 425 18.32 6.84 8.29
N GLU A 426 18.53 5.61 8.74
CA GLU A 426 18.68 5.21 10.15
C GLU A 426 19.82 4.21 10.38
N LEU A 427 20.21 4.05 11.65
CA LEU A 427 21.29 3.18 12.10
C LEU A 427 20.97 2.41 13.39
N VAL A 428 19.74 2.44 13.86
CA VAL A 428 19.41 2.21 15.28
C VAL A 428 18.33 1.16 15.50
N ASP A 429 17.66 0.78 14.43
CA ASP A 429 16.59 -0.20 14.43
C ASP A 429 17.11 -1.64 14.20
N PRO A 430 16.21 -2.66 14.22
CA PRO A 430 16.61 -4.04 13.99
C PRO A 430 17.19 -4.28 12.58
N GLU A 431 16.80 -3.46 11.60
CA GLU A 431 17.35 -3.42 10.26
C GLU A 431 18.09 -2.09 10.02
N PHE A 432 18.75 -1.94 8.87
CA PHE A 432 19.40 -0.72 8.41
C PHE A 432 18.80 -0.27 7.09
N ASP A 433 18.70 1.03 6.87
CA ASP A 433 18.23 1.59 5.62
C ASP A 433 19.12 2.69 5.02
N VAL A 434 19.18 2.68 3.68
CA VAL A 434 19.93 3.61 2.85
C VAL A 434 19.12 3.88 1.59
N VAL A 435 18.87 5.15 1.32
CA VAL A 435 18.24 5.54 0.06
C VAL A 435 19.27 5.79 -1.03
N SER A 436 18.92 5.40 -2.26
CA SER A 436 19.60 5.82 -3.49
C SER A 436 18.71 6.81 -4.22
N LYS A 437 19.25 7.92 -4.70
CA LYS A 437 18.47 8.93 -5.43
C LYS A 437 19.20 9.53 -6.63
N VAL A 438 18.42 9.91 -7.64
CA VAL A 438 18.90 10.68 -8.80
C VAL A 438 18.02 11.90 -9.02
N PRO A 439 18.60 13.04 -9.44
CA PRO A 439 17.83 14.24 -9.65
C PRO A 439 16.91 14.10 -10.87
N LYS A 440 15.67 14.55 -10.73
CA LYS A 440 14.67 14.64 -11.82
C LYS A 440 15.18 15.49 -12.98
N SER A 441 16.02 16.49 -12.72
CA SER A 441 16.67 17.29 -13.76
C SER A 441 17.63 16.47 -14.64
N ALA A 442 18.31 15.46 -14.09
CA ALA A 442 19.14 14.56 -14.90
C ALA A 442 18.29 13.58 -15.70
N LEU A 443 17.21 13.08 -15.11
CA LEU A 443 16.24 12.22 -15.81
C LEU A 443 15.53 12.94 -16.96
N ALA A 444 15.31 14.25 -16.85
CA ALA A 444 14.70 15.06 -17.91
C ALA A 444 15.54 15.11 -19.21
N MET A 445 16.81 14.72 -19.16
CA MET A 445 17.66 14.55 -20.35
C MET A 445 17.36 13.25 -21.11
N LEU A 446 16.68 12.30 -20.48
CA LEU A 446 16.30 11.01 -21.04
C LEU A 446 14.86 11.07 -21.58
N LYS A 447 14.55 10.18 -22.53
CA LYS A 447 13.20 10.05 -23.09
C LYS A 447 12.42 8.97 -22.34
N PRO A 448 11.32 9.29 -21.63
CA PRO A 448 10.48 8.28 -21.02
C PRO A 448 9.87 7.35 -22.08
N VAL A 449 9.68 6.09 -21.70
CA VAL A 449 8.81 5.18 -22.44
C VAL A 449 7.38 5.68 -22.27
N ALA A 450 6.58 5.67 -23.35
CA ALA A 450 5.17 6.00 -23.24
C ALA A 450 4.51 5.07 -22.21
N SER A 451 3.84 5.64 -21.21
CA SER A 451 3.07 4.88 -20.23
C SER A 451 2.06 3.99 -20.96
N LYS A 452 2.11 2.69 -20.72
CA LYS A 452 1.13 1.72 -21.26
C LYS A 452 -0.19 1.77 -20.51
#